data_AF-A0A967CMB5-F1
#
_entry.id   AF-A0A967CMB5-F1
#
_cell.length_a   1.000
_cell.length_b   1.000
_cell.length_c   1.000
_cell.angle_alpha   90.00
_cell.angle_beta   90.00
_cell.angle_gamma   90.00
#
_symmetry.space_group_name_H-M   'P 1'
#
loop_
_entity.id
_entity.type
_entity.pdbx_description
1 polymer ?
#
loop_
_entity_poly.entity_id
_entity_poly.type
_entity_poly.pdbx_seq_one_letter_code
_entity_poly.pdbx_strand_id
1 'polypeptide(L)'
;MTATGIQRHHRTIWWKEALIVTVFYGIYTLVRNLFGSALVSGSQVPVEAFVNAMRIIRLERALGLYHEETIQDWVLPYINVIKFFNVWY
;
A
#
# COMPACT_ATOMS: atom_id res chain seq x y z
N MET A 1 -32.65 -45.97 -6.32
CA MET A 1 -32.02 -44.83 -7.03
C MET A 1 -30.92 -44.29 -6.14
N THR A 2 -29.65 -44.65 -6.39
CA THR A 2 -28.50 -44.19 -5.60
C THR A 2 -27.79 -43.07 -6.35
N ALA A 3 -27.83 -41.86 -5.80
CA ALA A 3 -27.12 -40.71 -6.32
C ALA A 3 -25.60 -40.94 -6.18
N THR A 4 -24.92 -41.11 -7.31
CA THR A 4 -23.45 -41.14 -7.37
C THR A 4 -22.93 -39.73 -7.13
N GLY A 5 -22.63 -39.41 -5.88
CA GLY A 5 -21.87 -38.21 -5.53
C GLY A 5 -20.52 -38.27 -6.23
N ILE A 6 -20.31 -37.39 -7.21
CA ILE A 6 -19.03 -37.25 -7.92
C ILE A 6 -18.00 -36.78 -6.89
N GLN A 7 -17.25 -37.72 -6.31
CA GLN A 7 -16.09 -37.42 -5.47
C GLN A 7 -15.05 -36.73 -6.36
N ARG A 8 -14.96 -35.40 -6.29
CA ARG A 8 -13.90 -34.64 -6.96
C ARG A 8 -12.58 -34.95 -6.27
N HIS A 9 -11.86 -35.94 -6.78
CA HIS A 9 -10.48 -36.20 -6.38
C HIS A 9 -9.60 -35.06 -6.88
N HIS A 10 -9.33 -34.07 -6.02
CA HIS A 10 -8.42 -32.99 -6.36
C HIS A 10 -6.97 -33.49 -6.27
N ARG A 11 -6.40 -33.91 -7.40
CA ARG A 11 -4.98 -34.30 -7.46
C ARG A 11 -4.15 -33.03 -7.54
N THR A 12 -3.48 -32.68 -6.45
CA THR A 12 -2.53 -31.56 -6.39
C THR A 12 -1.32 -31.88 -7.27
N ILE A 13 -1.18 -31.13 -8.37
CA ILE A 13 -0.04 -31.23 -9.27
C ILE A 13 0.88 -30.07 -8.92
N TRP A 14 2.00 -30.37 -8.26
CA TRP A 14 2.88 -29.36 -7.66
C TRP A 14 3.36 -28.27 -8.64
N TRP A 15 3.65 -28.63 -9.89
CA TRP A 15 4.05 -27.64 -10.89
C TRP A 15 2.92 -26.64 -11.20
N LYS A 16 1.65 -27.06 -11.14
CA LYS A 16 0.50 -26.17 -11.34
C LYS A 16 0.38 -25.17 -10.20
N GLU A 17 0.59 -25.61 -8.97
CA GLU A 17 0.63 -24.70 -7.80
C GLU A 17 1.76 -23.68 -7.95
N ALA A 18 2.96 -24.13 -8.31
CA ALA A 18 4.10 -23.25 -8.56
C ALA A 18 3.82 -22.23 -9.68
N LEU A 19 3.15 -22.66 -10.76
CA LEU A 19 2.73 -21.78 -11.84
C LEU A 19 1.69 -20.74 -11.35
N ILE A 20 0.68 -21.17 -10.61
CA ILE A 20 -0.37 -20.29 -10.06
C ILE A 20 0.26 -19.23 -9.16
N VAL A 21 1.14 -19.63 -8.25
CA VAL A 21 1.86 -18.70 -7.36
C VAL A 21 2.71 -17.73 -8.17
N THR A 22 3.46 -18.21 -9.16
CA THR A 22 4.34 -17.38 -10.00
C THR A 22 3.54 -16.35 -10.80
N VAL A 23 2.44 -16.78 -11.45
CA VAL A 23 1.58 -15.88 -12.22
C VAL A 23 0.93 -14.84 -11.31
N PHE A 24 0.40 -15.27 -10.17
CA PHE A 24 -0.23 -14.37 -9.21
C PHE A 24 0.76 -13.33 -8.69
N TYR A 25 1.93 -13.76 -8.23
CA TYR A 25 2.97 -12.84 -7.75
C TYR A 25 3.53 -11.97 -8.86
N GLY A 26 3.66 -12.49 -10.08
CA GLY A 26 4.10 -11.73 -11.24
C GLY A 26 3.14 -10.58 -11.55
N ILE A 27 1.84 -10.87 -11.67
CA ILE A 27 0.81 -9.85 -11.89
C ILE A 27 0.77 -8.85 -10.74
N TYR A 28 0.76 -9.33 -9.49
CA TYR A 28 0.80 -8.47 -8.30
C TYR A 28 2.00 -7.52 -8.34
N THR A 29 3.19 -8.05 -8.64
CA THR A 29 4.43 -7.26 -8.71
C THR A 29 4.38 -6.25 -9.84
N LEU A 30 3.86 -6.62 -11.01
CA LEU A 30 3.71 -5.70 -12.16
C LEU A 30 2.76 -4.55 -11.82
N VAL A 31 1.59 -4.85 -11.27
CA VAL A 31 0.62 -3.84 -10.84
C VAL A 31 1.19 -2.99 -9.71
N ARG A 32 1.88 -3.60 -8.74
CA ARG A 32 2.55 -2.90 -7.65
C ARG A 32 3.65 -1.97 -8.16
N ASN A 33 4.39 -2.34 -9.19
CA ASN A 33 5.43 -1.52 -9.80
C ASN A 33 4.88 -0.40 -10.68
N LEU A 34 3.65 -0.57 -11.21
CA LEU A 34 2.91 0.47 -11.91
C LEU A 34 2.44 1.58 -10.96
N PHE A 35 2.00 1.22 -9.75
CA PHE A 35 1.58 2.18 -8.72
C PHE A 35 2.69 2.61 -7.76
N GLY A 36 3.75 1.81 -7.64
CA GLY A 36 4.83 1.97 -6.68
C GLY A 36 6.17 2.13 -7.38
N SER A 37 6.72 3.34 -7.28
CA SER A 37 8.11 3.81 -7.47
C SER A 37 8.99 3.32 -8.64
N ALA A 38 8.71 2.21 -9.33
CA ALA A 38 9.58 1.62 -10.35
C ALA A 38 9.43 2.32 -11.72
N LEU A 39 8.26 2.86 -12.04
CA LEU A 39 8.05 3.75 -13.20
C LEU A 39 8.25 5.23 -12.86
N VAL A 40 8.34 5.54 -11.57
CA VAL A 40 8.55 6.87 -11.00
C VAL A 40 9.95 6.93 -10.35
N SER A 41 10.89 6.11 -10.86
CA SER A 41 12.26 5.94 -10.34
C SER A 41 13.25 6.94 -10.93
N GLY A 42 12.78 8.12 -11.35
CA GLY A 42 13.69 9.25 -11.52
C GLY A 42 14.06 9.73 -10.13
N SER A 43 15.35 9.99 -9.86
CA SER A 43 15.83 10.59 -8.60
C SER A 43 15.13 11.91 -8.22
N GLN A 44 14.31 12.46 -9.11
CA GLN A 44 13.56 13.70 -9.00
C GLN A 44 12.17 13.54 -8.38
N VAL A 45 11.63 12.33 -8.30
CA VAL A 45 10.23 12.11 -7.87
C VAL A 45 10.01 12.36 -6.37
N PRO A 46 10.92 11.94 -5.47
CA PRO A 46 10.86 12.37 -4.08
C PRO A 46 10.95 13.89 -3.94
N VAL A 47 11.74 14.54 -4.81
CA VAL A 47 11.93 16.00 -4.82
C VAL A 47 10.66 16.71 -5.30
N GLU A 48 10.02 16.23 -6.36
CA GLU A 48 8.76 16.81 -6.85
C GLU A 48 7.61 16.63 -5.86
N ALA A 49 7.48 15.44 -5.27
CA ALA A 49 6.49 15.20 -4.22
C ALA A 49 6.72 16.12 -3.02
N PHE A 50 7.97 16.28 -2.59
CA PHE A 50 8.34 17.19 -1.52
C PHE A 50 8.04 18.66 -1.87
N VAL A 51 8.39 19.10 -3.08
CA VAL A 51 8.12 20.48 -3.54
C VAL A 51 6.62 20.74 -3.63
N ASN A 52 5.83 19.77 -4.12
CA ASN A 52 4.38 19.88 -4.17
C ASN A 52 3.77 19.93 -2.77
N ALA A 53 4.21 19.08 -1.84
CA ALA A 53 3.78 19.14 -0.44
C ALA A 53 4.09 20.51 0.17
N MET A 54 5.31 21.03 -0.03
CA MET A 54 5.69 22.36 0.46
C MET A 54 4.85 23.50 -0.14
N ARG A 55 4.40 23.38 -1.40
CA ARG A 55 3.48 24.35 -2.00
C ARG A 55 2.10 24.31 -1.34
N ILE A 56 1.56 23.13 -1.09
CA ILE A 56 0.27 22.95 -0.41
C ILE A 56 0.34 23.48 1.02
N ILE A 57 1.37 23.11 1.80
CA ILE A 57 1.56 23.59 3.18
C ILE A 57 1.60 25.13 3.22
N ARG A 58 2.31 25.77 2.28
CA ARG A 58 2.36 27.24 2.22
C ARG A 58 1.00 27.86 1.89
N LEU A 59 0.24 27.25 0.97
CA LEU A 59 -1.12 27.68 0.63
C LEU A 59 -2.03 27.57 1.86
N GLU A 60 -2.05 26.41 2.50
CA GLU A 60 -2.86 26.16 3.69
C GLU A 60 -2.51 27.10 4.84
N ARG A 61 -1.21 27.36 5.06
CA ARG A 61 -0.77 28.32 6.08
C ARG A 61 -1.19 29.75 5.73
N ALA A 62 -1.17 30.14 4.45
CA ALA A 62 -1.64 31.44 4.01
C ALA A 62 -3.17 31.62 4.17
N LEU A 63 -3.93 30.54 4.02
CA LEU A 63 -5.39 30.51 4.20
C LEU A 63 -5.81 30.26 5.66
N GLY A 64 -4.87 29.98 6.58
CA GLY A 64 -5.17 29.59 7.95
C GLY A 64 -5.81 28.19 8.08
N LEU A 65 -5.64 27.33 7.07
CA LEU A 65 -6.18 25.97 7.01
C LEU A 65 -5.17 24.91 7.48
N TYR A 66 -3.92 25.28 7.72
CA TYR A 66 -2.87 24.36 8.14
C TYR A 66 -3.01 24.00 9.63
N HIS A 67 -3.64 22.85 9.91
CA HIS A 67 -3.89 22.35 11.27
C HIS A 67 -2.97 21.19 11.66
N GLU A 68 -2.11 20.71 10.75
CA GLU A 68 -1.31 19.50 10.94
C GLU A 68 -0.45 19.56 12.21
N GLU A 69 0.27 20.68 12.45
CA GLU A 69 1.08 20.87 13.66
C GLU A 69 0.24 20.79 14.95
N THR A 70 -0.95 21.38 14.97
CA THR A 70 -1.85 21.35 16.13
C THR A 70 -2.37 19.93 16.41
N ILE A 71 -2.78 19.22 15.36
CA ILE A 71 -3.24 17.84 15.49
C ILE A 71 -2.08 16.94 15.94
N GLN A 72 -0.89 17.14 15.39
CA GLN A 72 0.30 16.40 15.78
C GLN A 72 0.64 16.65 17.26
N ASP A 73 0.62 17.90 17.73
CA ASP A 73 0.85 18.24 19.14
C ASP A 73 -0.18 17.59 20.07
N TRP A 74 -1.45 17.48 19.65
CA TRP A 74 -2.47 16.76 20.41
C TRP A 74 -2.18 15.26 20.48
N VAL A 75 -1.59 14.67 19.43
CA VAL A 75 -1.35 13.22 19.33
C VAL A 75 -0.01 12.79 19.94
N LEU A 76 1.02 13.65 19.89
CA LEU A 76 2.39 13.37 20.35
C LEU A 76 2.48 12.77 21.76
N PRO A 77 1.67 13.21 22.76
CA PRO A 77 1.68 12.60 24.11
C PRO A 77 1.22 11.13 24.13
N TYR A 78 0.43 10.69 23.15
CA TYR A 78 -0.18 9.36 23.12
C TYR A 78 0.69 8.35 22.36
N ILE A 79 1.88 8.05 22.89
CA ILE A 79 2.86 7.17 22.25
C ILE A 79 2.31 5.79 21.84
N ASN A 80 1.35 5.24 22.58
CA ASN A 80 0.73 3.96 22.26
C ASN A 80 -0.17 4.04 21.02
N VAL A 81 -0.83 5.18 20.82
CA VAL A 81 -1.62 5.46 19.61
C VAL A 81 -0.68 5.53 18.40
N ILE A 82 0.45 6.25 18.54
CA ILE A 82 1.48 6.33 17.49
C ILE A 82 2.02 4.94 17.14
N LYS A 83 2.36 4.13 18.15
CA LYS A 83 2.86 2.76 17.94
C LYS A 83 1.83 1.86 17.26
N PHE A 84 0.55 1.98 17.63
CA PHE A 84 -0.52 1.25 16.97
C PHE A 84 -0.55 1.58 15.47
N PHE A 85 -0.60 2.87 15.11
CA PHE A 85 -0.65 3.26 13.69
C PHE A 85 0.61 2.87 12.92
N ASN A 86 1.81 2.97 13.53
CA ASN A 86 3.07 2.54 12.90
C ASN A 86 3.12 1.05 12.51
N VAL A 87 2.31 0.20 13.15
CA VAL A 87 2.26 -1.25 12.85
C VAL A 87 1.32 -1.52 11.67
N TRP A 88 0.31 -0.68 11.47
CA TRP A 88 -0.80 -0.93 10.55
C TRP A 88 -0.83 -0.02 9.33
N TYR A 89 -0.02 1.04 9.30
CA TYR A 89 0.04 2.07 8.26
C TYR A 89 1.47 2.23 7.76
#